data_AF-A0A448ZFR8-F1
#
_entry.id   AF-A0A448ZFR8-F1
#
_cell.length_a   1.000
_cell.length_b   1.000
_cell.length_c   1.000
_cell.angle_alpha   90.00
_cell.angle_beta   90.00
_cell.angle_gamma   90.00
#
_symmetry.space_group_name_H-M   'P 1'
#
loop_
_entity.id
_entity.type
_entity.pdbx_description
1 polymer ?
#
loop_
_entity_poly.entity_id
_entity_poly.type
_entity_poly.pdbx_seq_one_letter_code
_entity_poly.pdbx_strand_id
1 'polypeptide(L)'
;MKIVSSLAFAAFLATTEAFGPAQPLKGVVSNGAANGMTMRYGIKDQALRGRVCAIVDANPTKEIVEEELLSDSMSEAIKGANWKLRKALIRKVTNQAARYDVAVDPAFGKADTQAEREAKEAVAGAANKAAKVAAIKAAADEFAANQAARKERRAAHKARAAEALAARKSGAPAPAAEEAAAPAPAAGGEITPKTIKALRDLTGAGMMDCKKALTESGGDQEAAAEFLRKKGLAQADKKATRVAAEGKIAVSTGSDGKAVMVEVNCETDFVGKDSTFLAYCDRVAGAASASGTVVVDDLMNEEVDGESLEATRQALVSKIGENIQVRRLESRGDGSTTVGGYVHMGTIGVLVEIEGGSEQLCTDIAMHVAAMNPPFATADDVPQEVLDNEKRILTEQAIESGKPEAIVEKMVEGRIRKFLEEKCLVSQNYVKDSDLTVQQLLDKNDAKMIGFSRLVVGEGIEKKVDDFAAEVASMAAGN
;
A
#
# COMPACT_ATOMS: atom_id res chain seq x y z
N MET A 1 -14.16 -33.62 -49.28
CA MET A 1 -14.77 -32.58 -50.14
C MET A 1 -14.28 -31.22 -49.68
N LYS A 2 -13.56 -30.50 -50.56
CA LYS A 2 -13.38 -29.02 -50.69
C LYS A 2 -12.97 -28.24 -49.41
N ILE A 3 -11.72 -27.79 -49.22
CA ILE A 3 -10.92 -26.72 -49.89
C ILE A 3 -11.36 -25.29 -49.50
N VAL A 4 -10.34 -24.46 -49.18
CA VAL A 4 -10.27 -22.97 -49.03
C VAL A 4 -10.67 -22.45 -47.63
N SER A 5 -9.81 -21.83 -46.82
CA SER A 5 -9.03 -20.61 -47.08
C SER A 5 -7.78 -20.51 -46.21
N SER A 6 -6.61 -20.64 -46.85
CA SER A 6 -5.29 -20.28 -46.34
C SER A 6 -4.64 -19.44 -47.43
N LEU A 7 -4.87 -18.12 -47.41
CA LEU A 7 -4.26 -17.18 -48.36
C LEU A 7 -4.33 -15.74 -47.83
N ALA A 8 -3.69 -15.49 -46.68
CA ALA A 8 -3.42 -14.13 -46.22
C ALA A 8 -2.20 -14.02 -45.28
N PHE A 9 -1.30 -15.02 -45.25
CA PHE A 9 -0.12 -14.99 -44.37
C PHE A 9 1.22 -15.24 -45.09
N ALA A 10 1.21 -15.32 -46.43
CA ALA A 10 2.38 -15.67 -47.24
C ALA A 10 2.69 -14.61 -48.32
N ALA A 11 2.40 -13.34 -48.07
CA ALA A 11 2.64 -12.24 -49.00
C ALA A 11 3.25 -10.99 -48.33
N PHE A 12 4.20 -11.20 -47.40
CA PHE A 12 5.03 -10.10 -46.87
C PHE A 12 6.51 -10.48 -46.70
N LEU A 13 6.97 -11.53 -47.40
CA LEU A 13 8.37 -12.01 -47.31
C LEU A 13 9.07 -12.06 -48.68
N ALA A 14 8.82 -11.07 -49.53
CA ALA A 14 9.61 -10.88 -50.74
C ALA A 14 9.58 -9.43 -51.20
N THR A 15 10.61 -8.67 -50.84
CA THR A 15 11.30 -7.59 -51.58
C THR A 15 11.75 -6.46 -50.65
N THR A 16 13.02 -6.53 -50.24
CA THR A 16 13.96 -5.39 -50.21
C THR A 16 15.35 -5.98 -49.96
N GLU A 17 16.05 -6.26 -51.06
CA GLU A 17 17.49 -6.46 -51.04
C GLU A 17 18.16 -5.11 -50.72
N ALA A 18 18.61 -4.94 -49.48
CA ALA A 18 19.52 -3.86 -49.10
C ALA A 18 20.24 -4.17 -47.77
N PHE A 19 20.82 -5.36 -47.62
CA PHE A 19 21.81 -5.62 -46.56
C PHE A 19 22.90 -6.54 -47.10
N GLY A 20 24.09 -5.96 -47.34
CA GLY A 20 25.29 -6.72 -47.66
C GLY A 20 25.76 -7.58 -46.48
N PRO A 21 26.58 -8.62 -46.73
CA PRO A 21 27.03 -9.54 -45.69
C PRO A 21 27.84 -8.80 -44.62
N ALA A 22 27.43 -8.95 -43.36
CA ALA A 22 28.09 -8.37 -42.19
C ALA A 22 29.57 -8.78 -42.15
N GLN A 23 30.46 -7.79 -42.24
CA GLN A 23 31.88 -8.02 -41.99
C GLN A 23 32.11 -8.16 -40.48
N PRO A 24 32.89 -9.16 -40.03
CA PRO A 24 33.23 -9.30 -38.61
C PRO A 24 34.14 -8.14 -38.18
N LEU A 25 33.71 -7.38 -37.18
CA LEU A 25 34.53 -6.39 -36.48
C LEU A 25 35.72 -7.12 -35.85
N LYS A 26 36.91 -6.96 -36.45
CA LYS A 26 38.18 -7.35 -35.86
C LYS A 26 38.47 -6.43 -34.67
N GLY A 27 38.70 -7.04 -33.51
CA GLY A 27 39.47 -6.41 -32.42
C GLY A 27 38.68 -6.03 -31.18
N VAL A 28 38.12 -7.02 -30.46
CA VAL A 28 38.14 -6.99 -28.99
C VAL A 28 38.53 -8.38 -28.52
N VAL A 29 39.70 -8.45 -27.91
CA VAL A 29 40.32 -9.67 -27.38
C VAL A 29 39.42 -10.21 -26.27
N SER A 30 38.87 -11.40 -26.49
CA SER A 30 38.21 -12.18 -25.45
C SER A 30 39.27 -12.70 -24.48
N ASN A 31 39.44 -12.03 -23.35
CA ASN A 31 40.07 -12.66 -22.19
C ASN A 31 39.05 -13.57 -21.51
N GLY A 32 38.84 -14.73 -22.11
CA GLY A 32 38.43 -15.91 -21.37
C GLY A 32 39.62 -16.41 -20.56
N ALA A 33 39.60 -16.19 -19.25
CA ALA A 33 40.46 -16.88 -18.30
C ALA A 33 39.63 -17.37 -17.10
N ALA A 34 39.46 -18.70 -17.08
CA ALA A 34 39.42 -19.58 -15.92
C ALA A 34 38.35 -19.38 -14.81
N ASN A 35 37.43 -20.35 -14.78
CA ASN A 35 36.91 -21.05 -13.60
C ASN A 35 36.78 -20.28 -12.27
N GLY A 36 35.53 -20.05 -11.87
CA GLY A 36 35.18 -19.90 -10.46
C GLY A 36 33.75 -19.41 -10.27
N MET A 37 32.83 -20.33 -10.03
CA MET A 37 31.49 -20.05 -9.52
C MET A 37 31.62 -19.33 -8.17
N THR A 38 31.70 -17.99 -8.19
CA THR A 38 31.78 -17.18 -6.98
C THR A 38 30.36 -16.83 -6.56
N MET A 39 29.89 -17.53 -5.52
CA MET A 39 28.70 -17.16 -4.75
C MET A 39 28.79 -15.68 -4.40
N ARG A 40 27.87 -14.86 -4.90
CA ARG A 40 27.80 -13.43 -4.57
C ARG A 40 27.57 -13.30 -3.06
N TYR A 41 28.61 -12.92 -2.32
CA TYR A 41 28.48 -12.50 -0.92
C TYR A 41 27.73 -11.16 -0.89
N GLY A 42 26.97 -10.89 0.17
CA GLY A 42 26.30 -9.60 0.34
C GLY A 42 27.32 -8.45 0.45
N ILE A 43 26.91 -7.21 0.16
CA ILE A 43 27.80 -6.03 0.14
C ILE A 43 28.61 -5.89 1.45
N LYS A 44 27.98 -6.14 2.61
CA LYS A 44 28.64 -6.11 3.93
C LYS A 44 29.70 -7.21 4.11
N ASP A 45 29.44 -8.40 3.58
CA ASP A 45 30.37 -9.53 3.60
C ASP A 45 31.57 -9.28 2.69
N GLN A 46 31.34 -8.66 1.54
CA GLN A 46 32.39 -8.27 0.60
C GLN A 46 33.29 -7.17 1.19
N ALA A 47 32.71 -6.17 1.84
CA ALA A 47 33.45 -5.12 2.56
C ALA A 47 34.29 -5.69 3.72
N LEU A 48 33.71 -6.57 4.54
CA LEU A 48 34.44 -7.23 5.63
C LEU A 48 35.60 -8.08 5.10
N ARG A 49 35.36 -8.87 4.05
CA ARG A 49 36.41 -9.66 3.39
C ARG A 49 37.51 -8.76 2.84
N GLY A 50 37.14 -7.65 2.20
CA GLY A 50 38.07 -6.64 1.69
C GLY A 50 38.96 -6.09 2.80
N ARG A 51 38.36 -5.66 3.92
CA ARG A 51 39.09 -5.14 5.09
C ARG A 51 40.09 -6.13 5.65
N VAL A 52 39.67 -7.37 5.90
CA VAL A 52 40.56 -8.41 6.46
C VAL A 52 41.67 -8.77 5.47
N CYS A 53 41.37 -8.90 4.17
CA CYS A 53 42.39 -9.18 3.17
C CYS A 53 43.37 -8.03 3.03
N ALA A 54 42.92 -6.78 3.00
CA ALA A 54 43.80 -5.61 2.89
C ALA A 54 44.82 -5.55 4.02
N ILE A 55 44.39 -5.78 5.27
CA ILE A 55 45.29 -5.79 6.43
C ILE A 55 46.30 -6.95 6.32
N VAL A 56 45.84 -8.16 5.95
CA VAL A 56 46.71 -9.34 5.83
C VAL A 56 47.70 -9.24 4.68
N ASP A 57 47.25 -8.74 3.53
CA ASP A 57 48.05 -8.64 2.30
C ASP A 57 49.08 -7.50 2.38
N ALA A 58 48.88 -6.53 3.28
CA ALA A 58 49.84 -5.48 3.61
C ALA A 58 51.02 -5.95 4.49
N ASN A 59 51.10 -7.24 4.84
CA ASN A 59 52.10 -7.79 5.79
C ASN A 59 52.13 -7.00 7.11
N PRO A 60 51.06 -7.09 7.92
CA PRO A 60 50.89 -6.28 9.12
C PRO A 60 51.93 -6.66 10.18
N THR A 61 52.35 -5.70 11.01
CA THR A 61 53.22 -5.98 12.17
C THR A 61 52.47 -6.78 13.24
N LYS A 62 53.19 -7.29 14.24
CA LYS A 62 52.59 -8.06 15.34
C LYS A 62 51.51 -7.24 16.08
N GLU A 63 51.78 -5.96 16.30
CA GLU A 63 50.90 -5.02 16.99
C GLU A 63 49.57 -4.84 16.23
N ILE A 64 49.63 -4.69 14.90
CA ILE A 64 48.42 -4.55 14.06
C ILE A 64 47.58 -5.84 14.09
N VAL A 65 48.23 -7.01 14.16
CA VAL A 65 47.51 -8.29 14.27
C VAL A 65 46.75 -8.37 15.60
N GLU A 66 47.35 -7.94 16.71
CA GLU A 66 46.73 -7.95 18.04
C GLU A 66 45.63 -6.87 18.17
N GLU A 67 45.90 -5.64 17.72
CA GLU A 67 45.00 -4.51 17.93
C GLU A 67 43.87 -4.42 16.90
N GLU A 68 44.08 -4.82 15.64
CA GLU A 68 43.07 -4.70 14.59
C GLU A 68 42.45 -6.04 14.21
N LEU A 69 43.27 -7.04 13.85
CA LEU A 69 42.76 -8.32 13.36
C LEU A 69 42.14 -9.19 14.46
N LEU A 70 42.64 -9.09 15.68
CA LEU A 70 42.12 -9.81 16.85
C LEU A 70 41.24 -8.96 17.76
N SER A 71 40.85 -7.75 17.31
CA SER A 71 39.93 -6.89 18.07
C SER A 71 38.55 -7.53 18.28
N ASP A 72 37.90 -7.16 19.38
CA ASP A 72 36.51 -7.54 19.66
C ASP A 72 35.55 -7.08 18.56
N SER A 73 35.79 -5.89 18.00
CA SER A 73 35.03 -5.37 16.87
C SER A 73 35.18 -6.23 15.61
N MET A 74 36.40 -6.71 15.32
CA MET A 74 36.64 -7.63 14.21
C MET A 74 35.98 -8.99 14.45
N SER A 75 36.06 -9.49 15.69
CA SER A 75 35.39 -10.73 16.11
C SER A 75 33.88 -10.63 15.86
N GLU A 76 33.22 -9.57 16.35
CA GLU A 76 31.77 -9.35 16.16
C GLU A 76 31.40 -9.17 14.68
N ALA A 77 32.22 -8.47 13.89
CA ALA A 77 31.99 -8.34 12.45
C ALA A 77 32.05 -9.70 11.74
N ILE A 78 33.01 -10.55 12.09
CA ILE A 78 33.14 -11.92 11.58
C ILE A 78 31.95 -12.79 12.05
N LYS A 79 31.44 -12.59 13.27
CA LYS A 79 30.21 -13.25 13.77
C LYS A 79 28.95 -12.84 13.01
N GLY A 80 28.92 -11.68 12.37
CA GLY A 80 27.82 -11.24 11.52
C GLY A 80 27.85 -11.82 10.09
N ALA A 81 29.00 -12.34 9.65
CA ALA A 81 29.20 -12.76 8.26
C ALA A 81 28.55 -14.11 7.92
N ASN A 82 28.27 -14.33 6.63
CA ASN A 82 27.84 -15.63 6.11
C ASN A 82 28.75 -16.77 6.59
N TRP A 83 28.18 -17.93 6.94
CA TRP A 83 28.91 -19.03 7.58
C TRP A 83 30.15 -19.52 6.80
N LYS A 84 30.10 -19.51 5.45
CA LYS A 84 31.26 -19.89 4.62
C LYS A 84 32.36 -18.84 4.71
N LEU A 85 31.99 -17.56 4.62
CA LEU A 85 32.94 -16.45 4.72
C LEU A 85 33.54 -16.37 6.11
N ARG A 86 32.72 -16.46 7.16
CA ARG A 86 33.15 -16.51 8.56
C ARG A 86 34.24 -17.55 8.78
N LYS A 87 34.02 -18.79 8.34
CA LYS A 87 35.02 -19.87 8.47
C LYS A 87 36.33 -19.54 7.73
N ALA A 88 36.23 -18.92 6.56
CA ALA A 88 37.39 -18.50 5.77
C ALA A 88 38.17 -17.35 6.44
N LEU A 89 37.46 -16.35 6.98
CA LEU A 89 38.06 -15.20 7.67
C LEU A 89 38.71 -15.60 8.99
N ILE A 90 38.05 -16.41 9.82
CA ILE A 90 38.64 -16.98 11.05
C ILE A 90 39.95 -17.68 10.69
N ARG A 91 39.93 -18.58 9.71
CA ARG A 91 41.15 -19.30 9.29
C ARG A 91 42.24 -18.35 8.83
N LYS A 92 41.92 -17.31 8.06
CA LYS A 92 42.90 -16.34 7.56
C LYS A 92 43.52 -15.53 8.70
N VAL A 93 42.71 -15.04 9.64
CA VAL A 93 43.17 -14.30 10.82
C VAL A 93 44.02 -15.19 11.73
N THR A 94 43.58 -16.41 12.03
CA THR A 94 44.34 -17.36 12.85
C THR A 94 45.68 -17.74 12.21
N ASN A 95 45.72 -17.94 10.90
CA ASN A 95 46.98 -18.21 10.19
C ASN A 95 47.94 -17.02 10.26
N GLN A 96 47.41 -15.79 10.24
CA GLN A 96 48.23 -14.58 10.35
C GLN A 96 48.75 -14.39 11.78
N ALA A 97 47.92 -14.62 12.80
CA ALA A 97 48.32 -14.61 14.20
C ALA A 97 49.42 -15.65 14.51
N ALA A 98 49.32 -16.85 13.93
CA ALA A 98 50.31 -17.90 14.08
C ALA A 98 51.70 -17.53 13.54
N ARG A 99 51.81 -16.61 12.57
CA ARG A 99 53.10 -16.12 12.05
C ARG A 99 53.89 -15.30 13.08
N TYR A 100 53.19 -14.73 14.06
CA TYR A 100 53.76 -13.89 15.11
C TYR A 100 53.68 -14.52 16.51
N ASP A 101 53.35 -15.82 16.58
CA ASP A 101 53.15 -16.58 17.82
C ASP A 101 52.11 -15.93 18.76
N VAL A 102 51.05 -15.37 18.17
CA VAL A 102 49.95 -14.74 18.90
C VAL A 102 48.82 -15.75 19.11
N ALA A 103 48.41 -15.94 20.36
CA ALA A 103 47.30 -16.82 20.72
C ALA A 103 45.95 -16.19 20.30
N VAL A 104 45.08 -17.00 19.68
CA VAL A 104 43.73 -16.58 19.27
C VAL A 104 42.71 -17.19 20.22
N ASP A 105 41.78 -16.37 20.72
CA ASP A 105 40.66 -16.84 21.55
C ASP A 105 39.87 -17.93 20.79
N PRO A 106 39.64 -19.11 21.40
CA PRO A 106 38.80 -20.14 20.82
C PRO A 106 37.38 -19.69 20.43
N ALA A 107 36.84 -18.62 21.03
CA ALA A 107 35.54 -18.05 20.71
C ALA A 107 35.56 -17.02 19.57
N PHE A 108 36.76 -16.61 19.10
CA PHE A 108 36.92 -15.56 18.09
C PHE A 108 36.12 -15.83 16.80
N GLY A 109 35.26 -14.89 16.43
CA GLY A 109 34.42 -14.97 15.24
C GLY A 109 33.39 -16.10 15.21
N LYS A 110 33.28 -16.94 16.25
CA LYS A 110 32.32 -18.05 16.30
C LYS A 110 30.90 -17.54 16.58
N ALA A 111 29.91 -18.16 15.94
CA ALA A 111 28.51 -17.82 16.16
C ALA A 111 28.10 -18.06 17.62
N ASP A 112 27.25 -17.19 18.15
CA ASP A 112 26.60 -17.41 19.45
C ASP A 112 25.90 -18.77 19.46
N THR A 113 26.08 -19.50 20.55
CA THR A 113 25.38 -20.75 20.84
C THR A 113 23.89 -20.47 21.02
N GLN A 114 23.07 -21.52 20.87
CA GLN A 114 21.63 -21.40 21.04
C GLN A 114 21.25 -20.84 22.42
N ALA A 115 21.92 -21.29 23.49
CA ALA A 115 21.69 -20.79 24.84
C ALA A 115 22.00 -19.30 25.00
N GLU A 116 23.06 -18.80 24.35
CA GLU A 116 23.43 -17.38 24.38
C GLU A 116 22.44 -16.51 23.59
N ARG A 117 21.86 -17.04 22.50
CA ARG A 117 20.81 -16.35 21.74
C ARG A 117 19.51 -16.26 22.53
N GLU A 118 19.10 -17.37 23.14
CA GLU A 118 17.90 -17.44 23.99
C GLU A 118 18.01 -16.47 25.17
N ALA A 119 19.19 -16.34 25.79
CA ALA A 119 19.44 -15.36 26.85
C ALA A 119 19.33 -13.90 26.35
N LYS A 120 19.90 -13.57 25.19
CA LYS A 120 19.81 -12.22 24.58
C LYS A 120 18.37 -11.87 24.18
N GLU A 121 17.63 -12.82 23.60
CA GLU A 121 16.24 -12.65 23.21
C GLU A 121 15.31 -12.48 24.42
N ALA A 122 15.56 -13.19 25.53
CA ALA A 122 14.79 -13.01 26.76
C ALA A 122 14.91 -11.58 27.33
N VAL A 123 16.12 -11.01 27.29
CA VAL A 123 16.38 -9.63 27.76
C VAL A 123 15.77 -8.59 26.82
N ALA A 124 15.94 -8.73 25.51
CA ALA A 124 15.36 -7.82 24.51
C ALA A 124 13.82 -7.90 24.47
N GLY A 125 13.26 -9.09 24.62
CA GLY A 125 11.82 -9.34 24.66
C GLY A 125 11.14 -8.71 25.87
N ALA A 126 11.80 -8.71 27.04
CA ALA A 126 11.29 -8.06 28.24
C ALA A 126 11.21 -6.52 28.09
N ALA A 127 12.24 -5.89 27.52
CA ALA A 127 12.27 -4.45 27.28
C ALA A 127 11.23 -4.01 26.25
N ASN A 128 11.10 -4.74 25.14
CA ASN A 128 10.10 -4.45 24.10
C ASN A 128 8.66 -4.66 24.59
N LYS A 129 8.42 -5.67 25.44
CA LYS A 129 7.10 -5.91 26.04
C LYS A 129 6.70 -4.76 26.98
N ALA A 130 7.62 -4.27 27.80
CA ALA A 130 7.36 -3.14 28.69
C ALA A 130 7.04 -1.85 27.91
N ALA A 131 7.81 -1.55 26.86
CA ALA A 131 7.57 -0.39 25.99
C ALA A 131 6.21 -0.47 25.27
N LYS A 132 5.85 -1.66 24.76
CA LYS A 132 4.57 -1.88 24.07
C LYS A 132 3.38 -1.76 25.02
N VAL A 133 3.49 -2.26 26.25
CA VAL A 133 2.45 -2.11 27.28
C VAL A 133 2.29 -0.64 27.68
N ALA A 134 3.38 0.12 27.80
CA ALA A 134 3.32 1.55 28.09
C ALA A 134 2.65 2.35 26.96
N ALA A 135 2.95 2.05 25.70
CA ALA A 135 2.34 2.69 24.54
C ALA A 135 0.83 2.39 24.42
N ILE A 136 0.42 1.14 24.66
CA ILE A 136 -1.00 0.76 24.67
C ILE A 136 -1.76 1.47 25.79
N LYS A 137 -1.13 1.60 26.97
CA LYS A 137 -1.73 2.32 28.10
C LYS A 137 -1.91 3.81 27.79
N ALA A 138 -0.90 4.47 27.22
CA ALA A 138 -0.98 5.86 26.81
C ALA A 138 -2.09 6.10 25.77
N ALA A 139 -2.21 5.22 24.76
CA ALA A 139 -3.27 5.29 23.77
C ALA A 139 -4.67 5.06 24.36
N ALA A 140 -4.80 4.17 25.35
CA ALA A 140 -6.06 3.93 26.05
C ALA A 140 -6.48 5.15 26.89
N ASP A 141 -5.53 5.80 27.56
CA ASP A 141 -5.78 7.00 28.36
C ASP A 141 -6.19 8.19 27.47
N GLU A 142 -5.56 8.35 26.30
CA GLU A 142 -5.92 9.38 25.31
C GLU A 142 -7.31 9.12 24.69
N PHE A 143 -7.63 7.86 24.39
CA PHE A 143 -8.96 7.48 23.90
C PHE A 143 -10.06 7.73 24.95
N ALA A 144 -9.79 7.44 26.22
CA ALA A 144 -10.71 7.73 27.31
C ALA A 144 -10.95 9.24 27.48
N ALA A 145 -9.90 10.06 27.38
CA ALA A 145 -10.02 11.52 27.40
C ALA A 145 -10.86 12.06 26.23
N ASN A 146 -10.65 11.52 25.02
CA ASN A 146 -11.42 11.89 23.83
C ASN A 146 -12.90 11.47 23.93
N GLN A 147 -13.21 10.32 24.52
CA GLN A 147 -14.60 9.92 24.80
C GLN A 147 -15.29 10.84 25.81
N ALA A 148 -14.59 11.26 26.87
CA ALA A 148 -15.12 12.22 27.84
C ALA A 148 -15.47 13.57 27.17
N ALA A 149 -14.54 14.11 26.36
CA ALA A 149 -14.76 15.37 25.62
C ALA A 149 -15.90 15.27 24.59
N ARG A 150 -16.13 14.10 23.99
CA ARG A 150 -17.27 13.85 23.08
C ARG A 150 -18.60 13.82 23.84
N LYS A 151 -18.62 13.25 25.04
CA LYS A 151 -19.82 13.19 25.90
C LYS A 151 -20.25 14.60 26.35
N GLU A 152 -19.29 15.46 26.71
CA GLU A 152 -19.56 16.85 27.07
C GLU A 152 -20.10 17.67 25.89
N ARG A 153 -19.50 17.53 24.69
CA ARG A 153 -20.00 18.19 23.47
C ARG A 153 -21.43 17.77 23.09
N ARG A 154 -21.76 16.48 23.22
CA ARG A 154 -23.13 15.97 23.02
C ARG A 154 -24.12 16.53 24.05
N ALA A 155 -23.71 16.66 25.31
CA ALA A 155 -24.53 17.27 26.34
C ALA A 155 -24.80 18.76 26.06
N ALA A 156 -23.77 19.51 25.64
CA ALA A 156 -23.91 20.91 25.26
C ALA A 156 -24.81 21.11 24.03
N HIS A 157 -24.69 20.25 23.02
CA HIS A 157 -25.56 20.27 21.84
C HIS A 157 -27.03 19.96 22.19
N LYS A 158 -27.26 18.96 23.04
CA LYS A 158 -28.61 18.60 23.52
C LYS A 158 -29.24 19.74 24.33
N ALA A 159 -28.46 20.46 25.12
CA ALA A 159 -28.91 21.64 25.86
C ALA A 159 -29.33 22.78 24.92
N ARG A 160 -28.52 23.11 23.91
CA ARG A 160 -28.85 24.12 22.89
C ARG A 160 -30.10 23.76 22.08
N ALA A 161 -30.27 22.49 21.72
CA ALA A 161 -31.44 22.01 21.01
C ALA A 161 -32.72 22.09 21.88
N ALA A 162 -32.61 21.82 23.18
CA ALA A 162 -33.73 21.96 24.11
C ALA A 162 -34.15 23.43 24.30
N GLU A 163 -33.19 24.35 24.35
CA GLU A 163 -33.43 25.79 24.45
C GLU A 163 -34.10 26.35 23.19
N ALA A 164 -33.66 25.93 22.00
CA ALA A 164 -34.28 26.27 20.73
C ALA A 164 -35.72 25.73 20.59
N LEU A 165 -35.98 24.53 21.12
CA LEU A 165 -37.32 23.93 21.15
C LEU A 165 -38.27 24.67 22.12
N ALA A 166 -37.75 25.16 23.25
CA ALA A 166 -38.50 25.96 24.21
C ALA A 166 -38.91 27.33 23.62
N ALA A 167 -38.00 27.99 22.90
CA ALA A 167 -38.27 29.26 22.20
C ALA A 167 -39.33 29.13 21.10
N ARG A 168 -39.42 27.97 20.44
CA ARG A 168 -40.47 27.66 19.46
C ARG A 168 -41.86 27.45 20.07
N LYS A 169 -41.95 27.04 21.34
CA LYS A 169 -43.24 26.80 22.03
C LYS A 169 -43.90 28.08 22.57
N SER A 170 -43.21 29.23 22.58
CA SER A 170 -43.72 30.50 23.15
C SER A 170 -44.39 31.46 22.15
N GLY A 171 -44.65 31.08 20.90
CA GLY A 171 -45.44 31.86 19.91
C GLY A 171 -46.78 31.18 19.54
N ALA A 172 -47.91 31.91 19.62
CA ALA A 172 -49.31 31.44 19.65
C ALA A 172 -50.05 31.37 18.26
N PRO A 173 -51.35 30.95 18.15
CA PRO A 173 -52.01 29.69 18.56
C PRO A 173 -52.95 29.00 17.50
N ALA A 174 -53.31 27.72 17.76
CA ALA A 174 -54.50 26.90 17.39
C ALA A 174 -54.67 26.29 15.96
N PRO A 175 -55.43 25.17 15.76
CA PRO A 175 -56.28 24.43 16.70
C PRO A 175 -55.92 22.94 16.93
N ALA A 176 -56.65 22.36 17.89
CA ALA A 176 -56.45 21.06 18.51
C ALA A 176 -56.54 19.85 17.56
N ALA A 177 -55.63 18.90 17.74
CA ALA A 177 -55.78 17.52 17.33
C ALA A 177 -55.33 16.61 18.50
N GLU A 178 -56.15 15.59 18.74
CA GLU A 178 -56.10 14.57 19.78
C GLU A 178 -54.71 14.11 20.21
N GLU A 179 -54.57 14.00 21.53
CA GLU A 179 -53.51 13.31 22.24
C GLU A 179 -53.56 11.81 21.86
N ALA A 180 -52.69 11.39 20.95
CA ALA A 180 -52.53 9.99 20.59
C ALA A 180 -51.94 9.24 21.78
N ALA A 181 -52.79 8.43 22.40
CA ALA A 181 -52.45 7.41 23.37
C ALA A 181 -51.30 6.53 22.86
N ALA A 182 -50.45 6.11 23.80
CA ALA A 182 -49.45 5.07 23.61
C ALA A 182 -50.02 3.89 22.80
N PRO A 183 -49.31 3.34 21.80
CA PRO A 183 -49.82 2.19 21.09
C PRO A 183 -49.85 1.00 22.06
N ALA A 184 -51.07 0.52 22.30
CA ALA A 184 -51.34 -0.83 22.77
C ALA A 184 -50.58 -1.84 21.88
N PRO A 185 -50.21 -3.02 22.41
CA PRO A 185 -49.48 -4.03 21.66
C PRO A 185 -50.29 -4.45 20.43
N ALA A 186 -49.81 -4.08 19.25
CA ALA A 186 -50.41 -4.50 18.00
C ALA A 186 -50.28 -6.02 17.89
N ALA A 187 -51.35 -6.65 17.43
CA ALA A 187 -51.50 -8.08 17.28
C ALA A 187 -50.29 -8.71 16.56
N GLY A 188 -49.69 -9.72 17.19
CA GLY A 188 -48.54 -10.43 16.66
C GLY A 188 -48.82 -10.97 15.26
N GLY A 189 -48.07 -10.47 14.27
CA GLY A 189 -48.12 -10.96 12.91
C GLY A 189 -47.61 -12.40 12.86
N GLU A 190 -48.34 -13.29 12.20
CA GLU A 190 -47.92 -14.67 12.07
C GLU A 190 -46.55 -14.76 11.35
N ILE A 191 -45.57 -15.40 12.00
CA ILE A 191 -44.23 -15.61 11.44
C ILE A 191 -44.34 -16.73 10.41
N THR A 192 -44.61 -16.35 9.17
CA THR A 192 -44.76 -17.26 8.03
C THR A 192 -43.56 -17.15 7.10
N PRO A 193 -43.29 -18.17 6.26
CA PRO A 193 -42.25 -18.07 5.22
C PRO A 193 -42.42 -16.85 4.31
N LYS A 194 -43.66 -16.40 4.09
CA LYS A 194 -43.97 -15.22 3.28
C LYS A 194 -43.54 -13.93 3.98
N THR A 195 -43.78 -13.78 5.27
CA THR A 195 -43.37 -12.58 6.03
C THR A 195 -41.86 -12.52 6.25
N ILE A 196 -41.19 -13.67 6.38
CA ILE A 196 -39.72 -13.76 6.41
C ILE A 196 -39.13 -13.36 5.06
N LYS A 197 -39.71 -13.86 3.95
CA LYS A 197 -39.27 -13.48 2.59
C LYS A 197 -39.46 -11.99 2.34
N ALA A 198 -40.61 -11.42 2.72
CA ALA A 198 -40.87 -9.99 2.57
C ALA A 198 -39.84 -9.12 3.31
N LEU A 199 -39.51 -9.47 4.56
CA LEU A 199 -38.48 -8.76 5.32
C LEU A 199 -37.09 -8.89 4.66
N ARG A 200 -36.75 -10.07 4.14
CA ARG A 200 -35.49 -10.28 3.39
C ARG A 200 -35.45 -9.46 2.11
N ASP A 201 -36.53 -9.42 1.35
CA ASP A 201 -36.60 -8.68 0.10
C ASP A 201 -36.48 -7.16 0.36
N LEU A 202 -37.00 -6.68 1.50
CA LEU A 202 -36.88 -5.29 1.94
C LEU A 202 -35.47 -4.93 2.45
N THR A 203 -34.89 -5.78 3.29
CA THR A 203 -33.65 -5.44 4.04
C THR A 203 -32.37 -6.01 3.43
N GLY A 204 -32.49 -7.02 2.56
CA GLY A 204 -31.37 -7.78 2.01
C GLY A 204 -30.66 -8.72 3.00
N ALA A 205 -31.13 -8.81 4.25
CA ALA A 205 -30.46 -9.60 5.29
C ALA A 205 -30.58 -11.12 5.09
N GLY A 206 -29.74 -11.88 5.79
CA GLY A 206 -29.76 -13.34 5.79
C GLY A 206 -31.15 -13.91 6.18
N MET A 207 -31.59 -14.98 5.52
CA MET A 207 -32.93 -15.57 5.73
C MET A 207 -33.19 -15.92 7.21
N MET A 208 -32.20 -16.51 7.88
CA MET A 208 -32.30 -16.85 9.30
C MET A 208 -32.22 -15.64 10.21
N ASP A 209 -31.56 -14.57 9.78
CA ASP A 209 -31.52 -13.32 10.54
C ASP A 209 -32.86 -12.62 10.46
N CYS A 210 -33.52 -12.61 9.29
CA CYS A 210 -34.89 -12.12 9.12
C CYS A 210 -35.89 -12.91 9.98
N LYS A 211 -35.77 -14.25 10.01
CA LYS A 211 -36.61 -15.10 10.86
C LYS A 211 -36.42 -14.77 12.34
N LYS A 212 -35.17 -14.67 12.81
CA LYS A 212 -34.86 -14.31 14.21
C LYS A 212 -35.37 -12.93 14.57
N ALA A 213 -35.18 -11.94 13.69
CA ALA A 213 -35.65 -10.58 13.90
C ALA A 213 -37.19 -10.54 14.04
N LEU A 214 -37.92 -11.26 13.19
CA LEU A 214 -39.38 -11.38 13.31
C LEU A 214 -39.80 -12.12 14.59
N THR A 215 -39.07 -13.17 15.00
CA THR A 215 -39.33 -13.85 16.28
C THR A 215 -39.14 -12.91 17.47
N GLU A 216 -38.04 -12.16 17.50
CA GLU A 216 -37.74 -11.23 18.61
C GLU A 216 -38.64 -9.99 18.60
N SER A 217 -39.19 -9.63 17.44
CA SER A 217 -40.11 -8.48 17.27
C SER A 217 -41.58 -8.88 17.27
N GLY A 218 -41.92 -10.13 17.66
CA GLY A 218 -43.31 -10.58 17.73
C GLY A 218 -44.07 -10.56 16.39
N GLY A 219 -43.35 -10.67 15.27
CA GLY A 219 -43.91 -10.64 13.91
C GLY A 219 -44.07 -9.25 13.29
N ASP A 220 -43.69 -8.18 14.01
CA ASP A 220 -43.69 -6.81 13.50
C ASP A 220 -42.53 -6.60 12.50
N GLN A 221 -42.87 -6.16 11.29
CA GLN A 221 -41.92 -5.95 10.19
C GLN A 221 -41.02 -4.73 10.43
N GLU A 222 -41.54 -3.64 11.00
CA GLU A 222 -40.79 -2.41 11.21
C GLU A 222 -39.82 -2.58 12.37
N ALA A 223 -40.30 -3.14 13.49
CA ALA A 223 -39.45 -3.46 14.62
C ALA A 223 -38.38 -4.51 14.25
N ALA A 224 -38.71 -5.49 13.41
CA ALA A 224 -37.73 -6.45 12.91
C ALA A 224 -36.67 -5.81 12.00
N ALA A 225 -37.05 -4.82 11.17
CA ALA A 225 -36.10 -4.06 10.37
C ALA A 225 -35.15 -3.23 11.25
N GLU A 226 -35.66 -2.58 12.30
CA GLU A 226 -34.83 -1.84 13.26
C GLU A 226 -33.87 -2.78 14.03
N PHE A 227 -34.36 -3.96 14.41
CA PHE A 227 -33.54 -5.00 15.03
C PHE A 227 -32.39 -5.44 14.11
N LEU A 228 -32.69 -5.70 12.83
CA LEU A 228 -31.68 -6.06 11.83
C LEU A 228 -30.66 -4.94 11.64
N ARG A 229 -31.09 -3.66 11.64
CA ARG A 229 -30.18 -2.51 11.58
C ARG A 229 -29.21 -2.51 12.75
N LYS A 230 -29.70 -2.65 13.99
CA LYS A 230 -28.84 -2.70 15.20
C LYS A 230 -27.87 -3.88 15.17
N LYS A 231 -28.35 -5.06 14.74
CA LYS A 231 -27.51 -6.25 14.59
C LYS A 231 -26.45 -6.09 13.50
N GLY A 232 -26.79 -5.39 12.41
CA GLY A 232 -25.87 -5.07 11.33
C GLY A 232 -24.67 -4.26 11.77
N LEU A 233 -24.87 -3.27 12.65
CA LEU A 233 -23.78 -2.52 13.29
C LEU A 233 -22.77 -3.44 13.98
N ALA A 234 -23.28 -4.34 14.84
CA ALA A 234 -22.43 -5.29 15.55
C ALA A 234 -21.75 -6.31 14.62
N GLN A 235 -22.37 -6.67 13.49
CA GLN A 235 -21.76 -7.53 12.48
C GLN A 235 -20.63 -6.80 11.73
N ALA A 236 -20.82 -5.53 11.40
CA ALA A 236 -19.81 -4.71 10.76
C ALA A 236 -18.58 -4.53 11.66
N ASP A 237 -18.78 -4.22 12.94
CA ASP A 237 -17.68 -4.09 13.92
C ASP A 237 -16.88 -5.39 14.06
N LYS A 238 -17.56 -6.55 14.07
CA LYS A 238 -16.90 -7.87 14.11
C LYS A 238 -16.13 -8.20 12.84
N LYS A 239 -16.54 -7.67 11.69
CA LYS A 239 -15.89 -7.91 10.40
C LYS A 239 -14.77 -6.91 10.14
N ALA A 240 -14.79 -5.73 10.76
CA ALA A 240 -13.79 -4.68 10.60
C ALA A 240 -12.34 -5.14 10.86
N THR A 241 -12.15 -6.18 11.69
CA THR A 241 -10.81 -6.74 11.97
C THR A 241 -10.28 -7.66 10.88
N ARG A 242 -11.08 -7.99 9.86
CA ARG A 242 -10.67 -8.87 8.76
C ARG A 242 -9.90 -8.09 7.70
N VAL A 243 -8.93 -8.75 7.09
CA VAL A 243 -8.08 -8.13 6.06
C VAL A 243 -8.91 -7.89 4.79
N ALA A 244 -9.13 -6.62 4.45
CA ALA A 244 -9.76 -6.20 3.20
C ALA A 244 -8.69 -5.65 2.25
N ALA A 245 -8.15 -6.52 1.39
CA ALA A 245 -7.05 -6.20 0.47
C ALA A 245 -7.46 -6.17 -1.00
N GLU A 246 -8.71 -6.52 -1.31
CA GLU A 246 -9.33 -6.31 -2.62
C GLU A 246 -10.18 -5.04 -2.59
N GLY A 247 -10.83 -4.68 -3.69
CA GLY A 247 -11.67 -3.47 -3.75
C GLY A 247 -11.64 -2.74 -5.08
N LYS A 248 -11.95 -1.44 -5.01
CA LYS A 248 -12.05 -0.55 -6.16
C LYS A 248 -11.52 0.85 -5.83
N ILE A 249 -10.85 1.45 -6.80
CA ILE A 249 -10.66 2.90 -6.86
C ILE A 249 -11.83 3.53 -7.60
N ALA A 250 -12.51 4.47 -6.96
CA ALA A 250 -13.54 5.30 -7.57
C ALA A 250 -13.01 6.74 -7.71
N VAL A 251 -13.39 7.42 -8.80
CA VAL A 251 -12.95 8.77 -9.12
C VAL A 251 -14.17 9.63 -9.36
N SER A 252 -14.15 10.87 -8.86
CA SER A 252 -15.16 11.88 -9.13
C SER A 252 -14.48 13.23 -9.35
N THR A 253 -14.95 13.97 -10.35
CA THR A 253 -14.50 15.35 -10.60
C THR A 253 -15.59 16.30 -10.13
N GLY A 254 -15.24 17.20 -9.22
CA GLY A 254 -16.11 18.25 -8.72
C GLY A 254 -16.34 19.33 -9.78
N SER A 255 -17.42 20.11 -9.60
CA SER A 255 -17.74 21.23 -10.47
C SER A 255 -16.75 22.39 -10.38
N ASP A 256 -15.91 22.39 -9.34
CA ASP A 256 -14.83 23.33 -9.09
C ASP A 256 -13.53 22.97 -9.86
N GLY A 257 -13.53 21.89 -10.64
CA GLY A 257 -12.33 21.42 -11.36
C GLY A 257 -11.37 20.59 -10.50
N LYS A 258 -11.72 20.32 -9.24
CA LYS A 258 -10.96 19.42 -8.36
C LYS A 258 -11.37 17.97 -8.64
N ALA A 259 -10.40 17.09 -8.87
CA ALA A 259 -10.64 15.66 -8.97
C ALA A 259 -10.29 14.96 -7.65
N VAL A 260 -11.11 14.00 -7.26
CA VAL A 260 -10.93 13.18 -6.07
C VAL A 260 -10.98 11.71 -6.46
N MET A 261 -10.06 10.91 -5.91
CA MET A 261 -10.11 9.47 -5.98
C MET A 261 -10.14 8.84 -4.60
N VAL A 262 -10.89 7.76 -4.46
CA VAL A 262 -11.10 7.07 -3.18
C VAL A 262 -10.83 5.58 -3.36
N GLU A 263 -10.02 5.00 -2.46
CA GLU A 263 -9.85 3.56 -2.33
C GLU A 263 -10.90 3.00 -1.36
N VAL A 264 -11.78 2.15 -1.88
CA VAL A 264 -12.73 1.37 -1.08
C VAL A 264 -12.35 -0.10 -1.18
N ASN A 265 -12.05 -0.72 -0.04
CA ASN A 265 -11.62 -2.11 0.03
C ASN A 265 -12.75 -3.08 0.42
N CYS A 266 -12.61 -4.32 -0.03
CA CYS A 266 -13.40 -5.48 0.37
C CYS A 266 -12.48 -6.71 0.59
N GLU A 267 -13.02 -7.83 1.08
CA GLU A 267 -12.23 -9.05 1.33
C GLU A 267 -11.92 -9.78 0.01
N THR A 268 -12.91 -9.91 -0.89
CA THR A 268 -12.78 -10.69 -2.13
C THR A 268 -12.97 -9.87 -3.41
N ASP A 269 -12.44 -10.36 -4.53
CA ASP A 269 -12.59 -9.72 -5.84
C ASP A 269 -14.02 -9.84 -6.41
N PHE A 270 -14.80 -10.82 -5.94
CA PHE A 270 -16.21 -10.98 -6.28
C PHE A 270 -17.03 -9.78 -5.79
N VAL A 271 -16.80 -9.34 -4.55
CA VAL A 271 -17.44 -8.15 -4.00
C VAL A 271 -16.95 -6.89 -4.71
N GLY A 272 -15.68 -6.83 -5.09
CA GLY A 272 -15.12 -5.71 -5.88
C GLY A 272 -15.82 -5.49 -7.23
N LYS A 273 -16.53 -6.50 -7.75
CA LYS A 273 -17.28 -6.47 -9.01
C LYS A 273 -18.81 -6.40 -8.80
N ASP A 274 -19.29 -6.49 -7.56
CA ASP A 274 -20.72 -6.45 -7.23
C ASP A 274 -21.31 -5.06 -7.48
N SER A 275 -22.46 -4.99 -8.14
CA SER A 275 -23.06 -3.70 -8.54
C SER A 275 -23.46 -2.82 -7.35
N THR A 276 -23.80 -3.40 -6.20
CA THR A 276 -24.16 -2.62 -5.01
C THR A 276 -22.93 -2.06 -4.31
N PHE A 277 -21.82 -2.79 -4.32
CA PHE A 277 -20.51 -2.28 -3.92
C PHE A 277 -20.02 -1.18 -4.85
N LEU A 278 -20.11 -1.38 -6.17
CA LEU A 278 -19.73 -0.37 -7.17
C LEU A 278 -20.51 0.93 -6.99
N ALA A 279 -21.83 0.85 -6.82
CA ALA A 279 -22.67 2.02 -6.58
C ALA A 279 -22.32 2.75 -5.27
N TYR A 280 -21.95 2.01 -4.22
CA TYR A 280 -21.46 2.60 -2.98
C TYR A 280 -20.13 3.34 -3.19
N CYS A 281 -19.18 2.76 -3.92
CA CYS A 281 -17.90 3.41 -4.24
C CYS A 281 -18.10 4.72 -5.02
N ASP A 282 -18.99 4.71 -6.01
CA ASP A 282 -19.31 5.91 -6.80
C ASP A 282 -19.98 6.99 -5.92
N ARG A 283 -20.86 6.59 -5.00
CA ARG A 283 -21.48 7.50 -4.02
C ARG A 283 -20.47 8.11 -3.07
N VAL A 284 -19.51 7.32 -2.56
CA VAL A 284 -18.42 7.82 -1.71
C VAL A 284 -17.55 8.82 -2.47
N ALA A 285 -17.18 8.51 -3.71
CA ALA A 285 -16.38 9.43 -4.54
C ALA A 285 -17.13 10.75 -4.83
N GLY A 286 -18.43 10.68 -5.14
CA GLY A 286 -19.25 11.87 -5.33
C GLY A 286 -19.41 12.73 -4.07
N ALA A 287 -19.53 12.10 -2.89
CA ALA A 287 -19.55 12.81 -1.62
C ALA A 287 -18.18 13.45 -1.30
N ALA A 288 -17.09 12.77 -1.64
CA ALA A 288 -15.73 13.27 -1.42
C ALA A 288 -15.44 14.51 -2.29
N SER A 289 -15.89 14.51 -3.55
CA SER A 289 -15.77 15.68 -4.42
C SER A 289 -16.66 16.84 -3.97
N ALA A 290 -17.88 16.57 -3.48
CA ALA A 290 -18.79 17.61 -3.01
C ALA A 290 -18.39 18.25 -1.67
N SER A 291 -17.88 17.46 -0.73
CA SER A 291 -17.47 17.96 0.60
C SER A 291 -16.12 18.67 0.58
N GLY A 292 -15.24 18.31 -0.36
CA GLY A 292 -13.89 18.86 -0.47
C GLY A 292 -12.94 18.41 0.64
N THR A 293 -13.39 17.53 1.56
CA THR A 293 -12.56 16.99 2.65
C THR A 293 -11.47 16.07 2.10
N VAL A 294 -10.35 16.02 2.80
CA VAL A 294 -9.25 15.06 2.55
C VAL A 294 -9.15 14.01 3.67
N VAL A 295 -10.05 14.09 4.66
CA VAL A 295 -10.04 13.21 5.84
C VAL A 295 -11.17 12.20 5.70
N VAL A 296 -10.80 10.91 5.69
CA VAL A 296 -11.75 9.79 5.54
C VAL A 296 -12.81 9.82 6.64
N ASP A 297 -12.43 10.04 7.89
CA ASP A 297 -13.38 10.05 9.01
C ASP A 297 -14.46 11.12 8.86
N ASP A 298 -14.10 12.30 8.36
CA ASP A 298 -15.06 13.37 8.11
C ASP A 298 -16.00 12.98 6.95
N LEU A 299 -15.43 12.46 5.86
CA LEU A 299 -16.20 11.94 4.72
C LEU A 299 -17.22 10.90 5.16
N MET A 300 -16.83 9.95 6.01
CA MET A 300 -17.72 8.86 6.45
C MET A 300 -18.93 9.34 7.25
N ASN A 301 -18.87 10.55 7.84
CA ASN A 301 -19.98 11.16 8.56
C ASN A 301 -20.90 12.00 7.66
N GLU A 302 -20.51 12.28 6.41
CA GLU A 302 -21.34 13.06 5.47
C GLU A 302 -22.63 12.33 5.12
N GLU A 303 -23.73 13.08 5.13
CA GLU A 303 -25.05 12.59 4.78
C GLU A 303 -25.29 12.75 3.27
N VAL A 304 -25.56 11.64 2.61
CA VAL A 304 -25.96 11.59 1.20
C VAL A 304 -27.33 10.93 1.16
N ASP A 305 -28.29 11.47 0.43
CA ASP A 305 -29.65 10.89 0.33
C ASP A 305 -30.34 10.63 1.69
N GLY A 306 -30.03 11.43 2.71
CA GLY A 306 -30.62 11.33 4.06
C GLY A 306 -30.01 10.28 4.97
N GLU A 307 -28.90 9.62 4.58
CA GLU A 307 -28.12 8.74 5.47
C GLU A 307 -26.61 8.99 5.35
N SER A 308 -25.88 8.83 6.46
CA SER A 308 -24.41 8.91 6.44
C SER A 308 -23.78 7.81 5.59
N LEU A 309 -22.60 8.08 5.01
CA LEU A 309 -21.81 7.06 4.32
C LEU A 309 -21.47 5.86 5.22
N GLU A 310 -21.17 6.09 6.50
CA GLU A 310 -20.90 5.01 7.47
C GLU A 310 -22.12 4.11 7.70
N ALA A 311 -23.32 4.69 7.85
CA ALA A 311 -24.55 3.90 7.96
C ALA A 311 -24.80 3.06 6.70
N THR A 312 -24.55 3.64 5.52
CA THR A 312 -24.68 2.94 4.24
C THR A 312 -23.66 1.79 4.13
N ARG A 313 -22.41 2.01 4.56
CA ARG A 313 -21.35 1.00 4.63
C ARG A 313 -21.76 -0.17 5.52
N GLN A 314 -22.27 0.11 6.72
CA GLN A 314 -22.69 -0.91 7.69
C GLN A 314 -23.85 -1.77 7.17
N ALA A 315 -24.81 -1.14 6.48
CA ALA A 315 -25.88 -1.85 5.79
C ALA A 315 -25.33 -2.77 4.68
N LEU A 316 -24.37 -2.28 3.90
CA LEU A 316 -23.72 -3.05 2.85
C LEU A 316 -22.94 -4.25 3.40
N VAL A 317 -22.18 -4.07 4.48
CA VAL A 317 -21.46 -5.16 5.19
C VAL A 317 -22.44 -6.22 5.72
N SER A 318 -23.61 -5.80 6.22
CA SER A 318 -24.64 -6.72 6.72
C SER A 318 -25.27 -7.54 5.59
N LYS A 319 -25.45 -6.93 4.41
CA LYS A 319 -26.02 -7.57 3.23
C LYS A 319 -25.03 -8.51 2.53
N ILE A 320 -23.80 -8.05 2.32
CA ILE A 320 -22.76 -8.79 1.58
C ILE A 320 -22.10 -9.83 2.49
N GLY A 321 -21.89 -9.49 3.75
CA GLY A 321 -21.21 -10.39 4.70
C GLY A 321 -19.69 -10.37 4.60
N GLU A 322 -19.08 -9.34 4.00
CA GLU A 322 -17.64 -9.10 3.99
C GLU A 322 -17.30 -7.77 4.66
N ASN A 323 -16.08 -7.63 5.16
CA ASN A 323 -15.54 -6.35 5.58
C ASN A 323 -15.44 -5.41 4.38
N ILE A 324 -15.94 -4.20 4.54
CA ILE A 324 -15.87 -3.13 3.55
C ILE A 324 -15.37 -1.88 4.27
N GLN A 325 -14.36 -1.22 3.73
CA GLN A 325 -13.77 -0.03 4.34
C GLN A 325 -13.44 1.01 3.28
N VAL A 326 -13.70 2.27 3.58
CA VAL A 326 -13.12 3.40 2.83
C VAL A 326 -11.76 3.66 3.47
N ARG A 327 -10.68 3.47 2.71
CA ARG A 327 -9.33 3.38 3.29
C ARG A 327 -8.57 4.69 3.21
N ARG A 328 -8.54 5.29 2.03
CA ARG A 328 -7.82 6.54 1.76
C ARG A 328 -8.45 7.24 0.58
N LEU A 329 -8.27 8.56 0.54
CA LEU A 329 -8.62 9.37 -0.62
C LEU A 329 -7.49 10.33 -0.95
N GLU A 330 -7.41 10.68 -2.22
CA GLU A 330 -6.44 11.64 -2.76
C GLU A 330 -7.19 12.62 -3.64
N SER A 331 -6.78 13.88 -3.64
CA SER A 331 -7.38 14.91 -4.48
C SER A 331 -6.34 15.77 -5.15
N ARG A 332 -6.64 16.24 -6.37
CA ARG A 332 -5.80 17.17 -7.13
C ARG A 332 -6.64 18.23 -7.82
N GLY A 333 -6.01 19.38 -8.09
CA GLY A 333 -6.67 20.54 -8.66
C GLY A 333 -7.22 21.51 -7.62
N ASP A 334 -7.23 22.78 -8.02
CA ASP A 334 -7.82 23.90 -7.29
C ASP A 334 -8.76 24.73 -8.20
N GLY A 335 -9.06 24.22 -9.40
CA GLY A 335 -9.87 24.89 -10.42
C GLY A 335 -9.11 25.86 -11.33
N SER A 336 -7.85 26.18 -11.00
CA SER A 336 -6.98 27.00 -11.86
C SER A 336 -6.07 26.18 -12.77
N THR A 337 -5.93 24.89 -12.47
CA THR A 337 -5.09 23.92 -13.16
C THR A 337 -5.95 22.89 -13.91
N THR A 338 -5.36 22.22 -14.90
CA THR A 338 -6.04 21.17 -15.64
C THR A 338 -5.79 19.83 -14.98
N VAL A 339 -6.85 19.10 -14.64
CA VAL A 339 -6.77 17.79 -14.00
C VAL A 339 -7.46 16.75 -14.88
N GLY A 340 -6.89 15.55 -14.91
CA GLY A 340 -7.52 14.39 -15.53
C GLY A 340 -7.14 13.12 -14.79
N GLY A 341 -7.97 12.09 -14.94
CA GLY A 341 -7.82 10.83 -14.20
C GLY A 341 -7.93 9.61 -15.08
N TYR A 342 -7.27 8.53 -14.67
CA TYR A 342 -7.38 7.23 -15.31
C TYR A 342 -7.51 6.13 -14.27
N VAL A 343 -8.46 5.22 -14.49
CA VAL A 343 -8.66 4.03 -13.66
C VAL A 343 -8.45 2.78 -14.51
N HIS A 344 -7.42 2.00 -14.19
CA HIS A 344 -7.11 0.74 -14.85
C HIS A 344 -7.82 -0.41 -14.13
N MET A 345 -8.78 -1.05 -14.81
CA MET A 345 -9.50 -2.25 -14.34
C MET A 345 -10.10 -2.12 -12.93
N GLY A 346 -10.36 -0.90 -12.47
CA GLY A 346 -10.87 -0.60 -11.13
C GLY A 346 -9.84 -0.69 -10.00
N THR A 347 -8.62 -1.18 -10.23
CA THR A 347 -7.65 -1.48 -9.16
C THR A 347 -6.50 -0.48 -9.04
N ILE A 348 -6.19 0.24 -10.12
CA ILE A 348 -5.18 1.30 -10.14
C ILE A 348 -5.86 2.59 -10.55
N GLY A 349 -5.85 3.61 -9.70
CA GLY A 349 -6.33 4.94 -10.01
C GLY A 349 -5.17 5.93 -10.05
N VAL A 350 -5.20 6.84 -11.01
CA VAL A 350 -4.22 7.91 -11.15
C VAL A 350 -4.96 9.22 -11.42
N LEU A 351 -4.55 10.28 -10.73
CA LEU A 351 -4.92 11.66 -11.02
C LEU A 351 -3.66 12.42 -11.44
N VAL A 352 -3.74 13.17 -12.53
CA VAL A 352 -2.65 14.00 -13.07
C VAL A 352 -3.11 15.44 -13.13
N GLU A 353 -2.24 16.35 -12.68
CA GLU A 353 -2.48 17.78 -12.63
C GLU A 353 -1.38 18.52 -13.38
N ILE A 354 -1.77 19.41 -14.28
CA ILE A 354 -0.87 20.21 -15.12
C ILE A 354 -1.34 21.66 -15.19
N GLU A 355 -0.41 22.59 -15.39
CA GLU A 355 -0.73 23.95 -15.85
C GLU A 355 -0.92 23.91 -17.37
N GLY A 356 -1.95 24.59 -17.89
CA GLY A 356 -2.24 24.60 -19.33
C GLY A 356 -2.78 23.27 -19.85
N GLY A 357 -2.52 22.96 -21.13
CA GLY A 357 -2.90 21.68 -21.74
C GLY A 357 -4.41 21.37 -21.75
N SER A 358 -4.74 20.08 -21.79
CA SER A 358 -6.12 19.58 -21.81
C SER A 358 -6.33 18.40 -20.87
N GLU A 359 -7.58 18.15 -20.46
CA GLU A 359 -7.94 16.99 -19.63
C GLU A 359 -7.59 15.65 -20.31
N GLN A 360 -7.71 15.60 -21.64
CA GLN A 360 -7.32 14.42 -22.41
C GLN A 360 -5.80 14.15 -22.30
N LEU A 361 -4.98 15.20 -22.30
CA LEU A 361 -3.53 15.07 -22.08
C LEU A 361 -3.24 14.54 -20.67
N CYS A 362 -3.92 15.04 -19.64
CA CYS A 362 -3.81 14.49 -18.28
C CYS A 362 -4.18 13.01 -18.23
N THR A 363 -5.27 12.63 -18.89
CA THR A 363 -5.74 11.22 -18.95
C THR A 363 -4.70 10.33 -19.63
N ASP A 364 -4.11 10.80 -20.71
CA ASP A 364 -3.05 10.12 -21.46
C ASP A 364 -1.78 9.92 -20.62
N ILE A 365 -1.36 10.94 -19.89
CA ILE A 365 -0.25 10.87 -18.94
C ILE A 365 -0.61 9.96 -17.75
N ALA A 366 -1.85 10.00 -17.27
CA ALA A 366 -2.33 9.15 -16.18
C ALA A 366 -2.25 7.66 -16.54
N MET A 367 -2.54 7.31 -17.81
CA MET A 367 -2.32 5.95 -18.33
C MET A 367 -0.84 5.55 -18.28
N HIS A 368 0.07 6.45 -18.66
CA HIS A 368 1.50 6.21 -18.59
C HIS A 368 1.96 5.98 -17.13
N VAL A 369 1.54 6.83 -16.20
CA VAL A 369 1.83 6.71 -14.76
C VAL A 369 1.30 5.38 -14.19
N ALA A 370 0.10 4.96 -14.60
CA ALA A 370 -0.48 3.70 -14.16
C ALA A 370 0.40 2.50 -14.57
N ALA A 371 1.01 2.55 -15.76
CA ALA A 371 1.86 1.50 -16.31
C ALA A 371 3.31 1.54 -15.79
N MET A 372 3.93 2.73 -15.73
CA MET A 372 5.35 2.89 -15.43
C MET A 372 5.64 3.03 -13.93
N ASN A 373 4.65 3.42 -13.14
CA ASN A 373 4.77 3.65 -11.70
C ASN A 373 6.01 4.49 -11.31
N PRO A 374 6.20 5.69 -11.90
CA PRO A 374 7.25 6.60 -11.46
C PRO A 374 7.01 7.01 -10.01
N PRO A 375 8.05 7.11 -9.16
CA PRO A 375 7.90 7.63 -7.81
C PRO A 375 7.85 9.16 -7.73
N PHE A 376 8.33 9.88 -8.75
CA PHE A 376 8.43 11.35 -8.76
C PHE A 376 7.88 11.93 -10.06
N ALA A 377 7.30 13.13 -10.03
CA ALA A 377 6.82 13.78 -11.25
C ALA A 377 7.98 14.45 -11.99
N THR A 378 8.79 15.21 -11.27
CA THR A 378 9.93 15.98 -11.77
C THR A 378 11.20 15.68 -10.95
N ALA A 379 12.36 16.12 -11.45
CA ALA A 379 13.62 15.99 -10.72
C ALA A 379 13.65 16.81 -9.42
N ASP A 380 12.88 17.91 -9.37
CA ASP A 380 12.79 18.79 -8.19
C ASP A 380 11.99 18.13 -7.05
N ASP A 381 11.13 17.16 -7.36
CA ASP A 381 10.35 16.41 -6.37
C ASP A 381 11.20 15.34 -5.65
N VAL A 382 12.42 15.07 -6.12
CA VAL A 382 13.27 14.04 -5.55
C VAL A 382 13.94 14.57 -4.27
N PRO A 383 13.68 13.97 -3.09
CA PRO A 383 14.31 14.42 -1.86
C PRO A 383 15.83 14.31 -1.94
N GLN A 384 16.54 15.34 -1.46
CA GLN A 384 18.01 15.35 -1.48
C GLN A 384 18.61 14.14 -0.77
N GLU A 385 17.97 13.66 0.30
CA GLU A 385 18.40 12.43 0.99
C GLU A 385 18.39 11.20 0.07
N VAL A 386 17.45 11.08 -0.86
CA VAL A 386 17.39 9.98 -1.83
C VAL A 386 18.55 10.12 -2.83
N LEU A 387 18.79 11.33 -3.33
CA LEU A 387 19.88 11.61 -4.26
C LEU A 387 21.25 11.37 -3.62
N ASP A 388 21.45 11.81 -2.38
CA ASP A 388 22.70 11.64 -1.64
C ASP A 388 22.98 10.17 -1.34
N ASN A 389 21.94 9.43 -0.91
CA ASN A 389 22.06 8.00 -0.68
C ASN A 389 22.40 7.25 -1.97
N GLU A 390 21.72 7.56 -3.07
CA GLU A 390 22.00 6.94 -4.37
C GLU A 390 23.40 7.30 -4.86
N LYS A 391 23.80 8.58 -4.76
CA LYS A 391 25.13 9.06 -5.14
C LYS A 391 26.23 8.39 -4.32
N ARG A 392 26.01 8.17 -3.02
CA ARG A 392 26.95 7.43 -2.16
C ARG A 392 27.11 5.99 -2.65
N ILE A 393 26.00 5.28 -2.87
CA ILE A 393 26.00 3.89 -3.34
C ILE A 393 26.73 3.79 -4.69
N LEU A 394 26.46 4.69 -5.62
CA LEU A 394 27.07 4.70 -6.95
C LEU A 394 28.57 5.05 -6.90
N THR A 395 28.96 5.96 -5.99
CA THR A 395 30.37 6.32 -5.76
C THR A 395 31.15 5.13 -5.21
N GLU A 396 30.61 4.44 -4.21
CA GLU A 396 31.24 3.24 -3.64
C GLU A 396 31.44 2.15 -4.72
N GLN A 397 30.41 1.89 -5.54
CA GLN A 397 30.51 0.95 -6.66
C GLN A 397 31.55 1.36 -7.72
N ALA A 398 31.69 2.66 -7.97
CA ALA A 398 32.61 3.18 -8.97
C ALA A 398 34.07 3.16 -8.47
N ILE A 399 34.31 3.44 -7.19
CA ILE A 399 35.63 3.31 -6.55
C ILE A 399 36.09 1.85 -6.57
N GLU A 400 35.19 0.89 -6.27
CA GLU A 400 35.50 -0.54 -6.31
C GLU A 400 35.94 -1.01 -7.72
N SER A 401 35.58 -0.28 -8.78
CA SER A 401 36.00 -0.58 -10.15
C SER A 401 37.46 -0.19 -10.47
N GLY A 402 38.19 0.40 -9.52
CA GLY A 402 39.63 0.72 -9.65
C GLY A 402 39.95 1.84 -10.64
N LYS A 403 38.96 2.67 -10.99
CA LYS A 403 39.11 3.78 -11.95
C LYS A 403 39.61 5.05 -11.25
N PRO A 404 40.33 5.94 -11.97
CA PRO A 404 40.72 7.26 -11.45
C PRO A 404 39.52 8.08 -10.97
N GLU A 405 39.71 8.89 -9.92
CA GLU A 405 38.65 9.69 -9.27
C GLU A 405 37.86 10.57 -10.26
N ALA A 406 38.55 11.23 -11.20
CA ALA A 406 37.88 12.05 -12.22
C ALA A 406 36.98 11.25 -13.18
N ILE A 407 37.26 9.95 -13.39
CA ILE A 407 36.40 9.05 -14.18
C ILE A 407 35.25 8.54 -13.33
N VAL A 408 35.50 8.25 -12.05
CA VAL A 408 34.48 7.86 -11.07
C VAL A 408 33.41 8.94 -10.95
N GLU A 409 33.79 10.21 -10.79
CA GLU A 409 32.85 11.32 -10.65
C GLU A 409 31.93 11.46 -11.88
N LYS A 410 32.51 11.45 -13.10
CA LYS A 410 31.75 11.49 -14.36
C LYS A 410 30.83 10.27 -14.53
N MET A 411 31.27 9.10 -14.07
CA MET A 411 30.43 7.89 -14.10
C MET A 411 29.24 7.99 -13.14
N VAL A 412 29.47 8.49 -11.94
CA VAL A 412 28.41 8.68 -10.94
C VAL A 412 27.41 9.70 -11.43
N GLU A 413 27.87 10.84 -11.97
CA GLU A 413 27.01 11.87 -12.54
C GLU A 413 26.12 11.31 -13.66
N GLY A 414 26.70 10.55 -14.60
CA GLY A 414 25.93 9.91 -15.67
C GLY A 414 24.91 8.88 -15.17
N ARG A 415 25.23 8.13 -14.10
CA ARG A 415 24.30 7.18 -13.48
C ARG A 415 23.19 7.86 -12.70
N ILE A 416 23.47 8.98 -12.02
CA ILE A 416 22.46 9.79 -11.37
C ILE A 416 21.51 10.40 -12.40
N ARG A 417 22.03 10.88 -13.54
CA ARG A 417 21.18 11.33 -14.65
C ARG A 417 20.22 10.23 -15.12
N LYS A 418 20.74 9.02 -15.33
CA LYS A 418 19.92 7.86 -15.70
C LYS A 418 18.90 7.49 -14.62
N PHE A 419 19.27 7.59 -13.33
CA PHE A 419 18.34 7.38 -12.22
C PHE A 419 17.18 8.38 -12.30
N LEU A 420 17.47 9.66 -12.52
CA LEU A 420 16.44 10.68 -12.71
C LEU A 420 15.56 10.40 -13.93
N GLU A 421 16.16 10.00 -15.06
CA GLU A 421 15.44 9.61 -16.29
C GLU A 421 14.46 8.45 -16.06
N GLU A 422 14.83 7.46 -15.23
CA GLU A 422 13.99 6.31 -14.93
C GLU A 422 12.95 6.60 -13.82
N LYS A 423 13.22 7.52 -12.90
CA LYS A 423 12.40 7.76 -11.70
C LYS A 423 11.47 8.97 -11.80
N CYS A 424 11.75 9.93 -12.68
CA CYS A 424 10.94 11.12 -12.85
C CYS A 424 10.03 10.96 -14.08
N LEU A 425 8.72 11.10 -13.89
CA LEU A 425 7.71 10.99 -14.94
C LEU A 425 8.06 11.79 -16.20
N VAL A 426 8.40 13.09 -16.04
CA VAL A 426 8.66 13.97 -17.19
C VAL A 426 9.85 13.51 -18.05
N SER A 427 10.79 12.79 -17.46
CA SER A 427 11.99 12.31 -18.15
C SER A 427 11.79 10.94 -18.82
N GLN A 428 10.70 10.23 -18.54
CA GLN A 428 10.41 8.94 -19.12
C GLN A 428 9.94 9.06 -20.58
N ASN A 429 10.28 8.05 -21.39
CA ASN A 429 9.72 7.89 -22.74
C ASN A 429 8.22 7.56 -22.65
N TYR A 430 7.40 8.26 -23.41
CA TYR A 430 5.97 8.11 -23.36
C TYR A 430 5.52 6.74 -23.90
N VAL A 431 4.55 6.10 -23.22
CA VAL A 431 4.19 4.70 -23.50
C VAL A 431 3.44 4.53 -24.81
N LYS A 432 2.68 5.54 -25.25
CA LYS A 432 1.96 5.48 -26.54
C LYS A 432 2.83 5.91 -27.73
N ASP A 433 3.90 6.65 -27.48
CA ASP A 433 4.85 7.12 -28.48
C ASP A 433 6.25 7.20 -27.87
N SER A 434 7.05 6.15 -28.10
CA SER A 434 8.37 6.00 -27.50
C SER A 434 9.43 6.95 -28.07
N ASP A 435 9.12 7.68 -29.15
CA ASP A 435 10.01 8.66 -29.75
C ASP A 435 10.00 9.99 -28.99
N LEU A 436 9.04 10.17 -28.07
CA LEU A 436 8.87 11.37 -27.27
C LEU A 436 9.01 11.06 -25.78
N THR A 437 9.61 11.99 -25.03
CA THR A 437 9.50 11.99 -23.57
C THR A 437 8.19 12.63 -23.12
N VAL A 438 7.76 12.35 -21.89
CA VAL A 438 6.59 13.03 -21.31
C VAL A 438 6.79 14.54 -21.24
N GLN A 439 8.01 15.02 -20.96
CA GLN A 439 8.34 16.45 -21.02
C GLN A 439 8.10 17.02 -22.42
N GLN A 440 8.60 16.36 -23.46
CA GLN A 440 8.40 16.82 -24.84
C GLN A 440 6.92 16.79 -25.25
N LEU A 441 6.15 15.83 -24.74
CA LEU A 441 4.71 15.79 -24.93
C LEU A 441 4.02 16.99 -24.26
N LEU A 442 4.40 17.33 -23.03
CA LEU A 442 3.90 18.50 -22.32
C LEU A 442 4.24 19.80 -23.05
N ASP A 443 5.50 19.98 -23.46
CA ASP A 443 5.97 21.17 -24.17
C ASP A 443 5.22 21.38 -25.50
N LYS A 444 4.96 20.30 -26.24
CA LYS A 444 4.19 20.34 -27.51
C LYS A 444 2.74 20.79 -27.33
N ASN A 445 2.20 20.72 -26.12
CA ASN A 445 0.81 21.05 -25.80
C ASN A 445 0.72 22.28 -24.88
N ASP A 446 1.78 23.09 -24.81
CA ASP A 446 1.86 24.28 -23.95
C ASP A 446 1.45 23.99 -22.50
N ALA A 447 1.91 22.84 -21.98
CA ALA A 447 1.56 22.34 -20.66
C ALA A 447 2.79 22.18 -19.77
N LYS A 448 2.58 22.24 -18.45
CA LYS A 448 3.64 22.02 -17.46
C LYS A 448 3.18 21.10 -16.35
N MET A 449 4.03 20.15 -15.97
CA MET A 449 3.76 19.19 -14.91
C MET A 449 3.69 19.88 -13.54
N ILE A 450 2.57 19.69 -12.82
CA ILE A 450 2.47 20.02 -11.38
C ILE A 450 2.71 18.77 -10.53
N GLY A 451 1.96 17.70 -10.79
CA GLY A 451 2.15 16.45 -10.08
C GLY A 451 1.09 15.41 -10.40
N PHE A 452 1.25 14.22 -9.84
CA PHE A 452 0.24 13.15 -9.94
C PHE A 452 0.04 12.48 -8.58
N SER A 453 -1.11 11.85 -8.41
CA SER A 453 -1.40 10.94 -7.31
C SER A 453 -1.73 9.58 -7.90
N ARG A 454 -1.31 8.51 -7.26
CA ARG A 454 -1.54 7.13 -7.71
C ARG A 454 -1.93 6.27 -6.53
N LEU A 455 -3.06 5.57 -6.64
CA LEU A 455 -3.51 4.60 -5.67
C LEU A 455 -3.62 3.22 -6.32
N VAL A 456 -3.16 2.20 -5.59
CA VAL A 456 -3.39 0.79 -5.94
C VAL A 456 -4.18 0.13 -4.81
N VAL A 457 -5.24 -0.57 -5.19
CA VAL A 457 -6.06 -1.35 -4.26
C VAL A 457 -5.19 -2.33 -3.47
N GLY A 458 -5.29 -2.27 -2.14
CA GLY A 458 -4.61 -3.19 -1.24
C GLY A 458 -3.11 -2.95 -1.10
N GLU A 459 -2.56 -1.87 -1.67
CA GLU A 459 -1.15 -1.55 -1.56
C GLU A 459 -0.74 -1.39 -0.09
N GLY A 460 0.30 -2.10 0.34
CA GLY A 460 0.75 -2.10 1.73
C GLY A 460 -0.09 -2.96 2.68
N ILE A 461 -1.07 -3.72 2.17
CA ILE A 461 -1.82 -4.71 2.95
C ILE A 461 -1.26 -6.10 2.65
N GLU A 462 -0.81 -6.80 3.68
CA GLU A 462 -0.37 -8.19 3.54
C GLU A 462 -1.58 -9.09 3.25
N LYS A 463 -1.60 -9.66 2.04
CA LYS A 463 -2.60 -10.67 1.67
C LYS A 463 -2.23 -12.00 2.32
N LYS A 464 -3.14 -12.54 3.13
CA LYS A 464 -3.01 -13.89 3.67
C LYS A 464 -3.11 -14.88 2.52
N VAL A 465 -2.06 -15.64 2.27
CA VAL A 465 -2.07 -16.74 1.29
C VAL A 465 -2.46 -18.00 2.05
N ASP A 466 -3.70 -18.45 1.86
CA ASP A 466 -4.21 -19.67 2.48
C ASP A 466 -3.91 -20.89 1.59
N ASP A 467 -3.36 -21.95 2.19
CA ASP A 467 -3.17 -23.25 1.54
C ASP A 467 -4.44 -24.08 1.70
N PHE A 468 -5.26 -24.08 0.66
CA PHE A 468 -6.54 -24.80 0.63
C PHE A 468 -6.37 -26.30 0.89
N ALA A 469 -5.28 -26.92 0.43
CA ALA A 469 -5.05 -28.35 0.63
C ALA A 469 -4.74 -28.64 2.10
N ALA A 470 -3.91 -27.80 2.74
CA ALA A 470 -3.62 -27.90 4.17
C ALA A 470 -4.86 -27.63 5.03
N GLU A 471 -5.69 -26.64 4.65
CA GLU A 471 -6.93 -26.31 5.36
C GLU A 471 -7.92 -27.49 5.31
N VAL A 472 -8.17 -28.05 4.12
CA VAL A 472 -9.04 -29.22 3.94
C VAL A 472 -8.50 -30.43 4.71
N ALA A 473 -7.19 -30.67 4.66
CA ALA A 473 -6.58 -31.76 5.42
C ALA A 473 -6.76 -31.58 6.94
N SER A 474 -6.65 -30.36 7.45
CA SER A 474 -6.83 -30.06 8.88
C SER A 474 -8.27 -30.25 9.35
N MET A 475 -9.27 -29.89 8.54
CA MET A 475 -10.69 -30.10 8.86
C MET A 475 -11.08 -31.58 8.78
N ALA A 476 -10.49 -32.33 7.84
CA ALA A 476 -10.73 -33.77 7.69
C ALA A 476 -10.06 -34.61 8.80
N ALA A 477 -8.93 -34.14 9.35
CA ALA A 477 -8.23 -34.81 10.45
C ALA A 477 -8.86 -34.57 11.84
N GLY A 478 -9.78 -33.60 11.95
CA GLY A 478 -10.45 -33.23 13.20
C GLY A 478 -11.77 -33.94 13.51
N ASN A 479 -12.13 -34.98 12.75
CA ASN A 479 -13.39 -35.73 12.88
C ASN A 479 -13.20 -37.15 13.40
#